data_AF-A0A444IWC1-F1
#
_entry.id   AF-A0A444IWC1-F1
#
_cell.length_a   1.000
_cell.length_b   1.000
_cell.length_c   1.000
_cell.angle_alpha   90.00
_cell.angle_beta   90.00
_cell.angle_gamma   90.00
#
_symmetry.space_group_name_H-M   'P 1'
#
loop_
_entity.id
_entity.type
_entity.pdbx_description
1 polymer ?
#
loop_
_entity_poly.entity_id
_entity_poly.type
_entity_poly.pdbx_seq_one_letter_code
_entity_poly.pdbx_strand_id
1 'polypeptide(L)'
;MIEVVESFLVNTEGASAAKQGNRLIQIYTNLPETLDKAVLSRIQKRSLLAGATTVEDFLDQDYIWWQTYETMVPGFVDMGHPEEYEFMSAQDIMGQINERYDEQSEAQVYKVKTIIEKTTQDHSIEEHLFFARLFHHVKTEFPGFTSRDVRNIQTAVNTRLTDFDFPADWMNDHACFFARSYDEKLNMLKELMKANMQGLSFASIRFQEVVRYLDNMAMIVDKDFENKVAQRLEEYRVEQEARRRLAEIIAVSPAA
;
A
#
# COMPACT_ATOMS: atom_id res chain seq x y z
N MET A 1 23.69 11.44 -10.98
CA MET A 1 23.30 11.98 -9.65
C MET A 1 24.14 13.19 -9.24
N ILE A 2 25.45 13.21 -9.46
CA ILE A 2 26.34 14.36 -9.13
C ILE A 2 25.90 15.66 -9.84
N GLU A 3 25.49 15.55 -11.11
CA GLU A 3 25.12 16.70 -11.96
C GLU A 3 23.87 17.48 -11.49
N VAL A 4 22.92 16.81 -10.83
CA VAL A 4 21.69 17.44 -10.32
C VAL A 4 21.95 18.18 -9.01
N VAL A 5 22.87 17.69 -8.17
CA VAL A 5 23.20 18.31 -6.88
C VAL A 5 23.99 19.60 -7.07
N GLU A 6 25.01 19.58 -7.95
CA GLU A 6 25.84 20.75 -8.23
C GLU A 6 25.03 21.86 -8.92
N SER A 7 24.16 21.49 -9.87
CA SER A 7 23.29 22.46 -10.53
C SER A 7 22.17 22.97 -9.61
N PHE A 8 21.65 22.16 -8.69
CA PHE A 8 20.60 22.59 -7.76
C PHE A 8 21.09 23.74 -6.87
N LEU A 9 22.21 23.57 -6.16
CA LEU A 9 22.72 24.59 -5.24
C LEU A 9 23.05 25.92 -5.93
N VAL A 10 23.63 25.85 -7.13
CA VAL A 10 23.96 27.02 -7.93
C VAL A 10 22.70 27.76 -8.39
N ASN A 11 21.63 27.03 -8.72
CA ASN A 11 20.39 27.64 -9.20
C ASN A 11 19.46 28.11 -8.08
N THR A 12 19.55 27.54 -6.87
CA THR A 12 18.74 27.97 -5.73
C THR A 12 19.33 29.18 -5.01
N GLU A 13 20.66 29.19 -4.81
CA GLU A 13 21.32 30.18 -3.94
C GLU A 13 22.70 30.63 -4.47
N GLY A 14 23.09 30.19 -5.67
CA GLY A 14 24.34 30.62 -6.30
C GLY A 14 24.29 32.06 -6.82
N ALA A 15 25.46 32.64 -7.09
CA ALA A 15 25.58 34.01 -7.58
C ALA A 15 24.87 34.26 -8.93
N SER A 16 24.68 33.20 -9.73
CA SER A 16 23.96 33.18 -11.00
C SER A 16 22.48 32.79 -10.87
N ALA A 17 21.98 32.51 -9.66
CA ALA A 17 20.58 32.14 -9.44
C ALA A 17 19.65 33.28 -9.85
N ALA A 18 18.65 32.96 -10.67
CA ALA A 18 17.65 33.94 -11.08
C ALA A 18 16.86 34.45 -9.87
N LYS A 19 16.95 35.75 -9.58
CA LYS A 19 16.20 36.42 -8.49
C LYS A 19 14.74 36.65 -8.87
N GLN A 20 14.00 35.55 -8.96
CA GLN A 20 12.54 35.56 -8.97
C GLN A 20 12.13 35.40 -7.50
N GLY A 21 11.61 36.46 -6.86
CA GLY A 21 11.22 36.41 -5.44
C GLY A 21 10.15 35.36 -5.14
N ASN A 22 9.97 35.02 -3.85
CA ASN A 22 8.94 34.11 -3.32
C ASN A 22 8.81 32.76 -4.05
N ARG A 23 9.89 31.96 -4.08
CA ARG A 23 9.85 30.59 -4.61
C ARG A 23 9.81 29.58 -3.46
N LEU A 24 8.88 28.64 -3.55
CA LEU A 24 8.84 27.45 -2.72
C LEU A 24 9.39 26.26 -3.53
N ILE A 25 10.37 25.55 -2.98
CA ILE A 25 10.94 24.34 -3.57
C ILE A 25 10.59 23.17 -2.65
N GLN A 26 9.96 22.13 -3.21
CA GLN A 26 9.58 20.93 -2.50
C GLN A 26 10.36 19.74 -3.07
N ILE A 27 10.98 18.95 -2.19
CA ILE A 27 11.73 17.74 -2.54
C ILE A 27 11.02 16.55 -1.89
N TYR A 28 10.73 15.53 -2.69
CA TYR A 28 10.12 14.28 -2.23
C TYR A 28 11.10 13.13 -2.47
N THR A 29 11.37 12.33 -1.45
CA THR A 29 12.26 11.17 -1.55
C THR A 29 11.82 10.05 -0.61
N ASN A 30 12.02 8.81 -1.03
CA ASN A 30 11.90 7.63 -0.18
C ASN A 30 13.24 7.23 0.46
N LEU A 31 14.34 7.88 0.07
CA LEU A 31 15.71 7.58 0.51
C LEU A 31 16.40 8.86 1.02
N PRO A 32 15.91 9.48 2.12
CA PRO A 32 16.44 10.75 2.61
C PRO A 32 17.93 10.71 2.97
N GLU A 33 18.46 9.54 3.34
CA GLU A 33 19.86 9.30 3.67
C GLU A 33 20.80 9.37 2.45
N THR A 34 20.26 9.18 1.24
CA THR A 34 21.04 9.29 -0.01
C THR A 34 21.17 10.72 -0.50
N LEU A 35 20.43 11.68 0.09
CA LEU A 35 20.52 13.08 -0.27
C LEU A 35 21.86 13.69 0.20
N ASP A 36 22.44 14.50 -0.68
CA ASP A 36 23.67 15.22 -0.37
C ASP A 36 23.47 16.16 0.83
N LYS A 37 24.44 16.16 1.76
CA LYS A 37 24.38 16.96 3.00
C LYS A 37 24.28 18.47 2.72
N ALA A 38 24.86 18.95 1.62
CA ALA A 38 24.78 20.35 1.21
C ALA A 38 23.40 20.72 0.66
N VAL A 39 22.66 19.79 0.05
CA VAL A 39 21.25 20.00 -0.31
C VAL A 39 20.39 19.99 0.95
N LEU A 40 20.62 19.02 1.85
CA LEU A 40 19.90 18.90 3.11
C LEU A 40 20.02 20.12 4.02
N SER A 41 21.14 20.86 3.95
CA SER A 41 21.36 22.07 4.74
C SER A 41 20.51 23.26 4.28
N ARG A 42 19.97 23.22 3.06
CA ARG A 42 19.11 24.27 2.47
C ARG A 42 17.61 24.00 2.66
N ILE A 43 17.26 22.81 3.15
CA ILE A 43 15.87 22.46 3.45
C ILE A 43 15.45 23.12 4.76
N GLN A 44 14.52 24.06 4.68
CA GLN A 44 14.01 24.81 5.84
C GLN A 44 13.03 24.01 6.70
N LYS A 45 12.24 23.11 6.10
CA LYS A 45 11.28 22.25 6.79
C LYS A 45 11.33 20.85 6.22
N ARG A 46 11.38 19.86 7.11
CA ARG A 46 11.26 18.44 6.78
C ARG A 46 9.97 17.93 7.40
N SER A 47 9.13 17.34 6.57
CA SER A 47 7.91 16.67 7.00
C SER A 47 7.98 15.22 6.55
N LEU A 48 7.63 14.30 7.44
CA LEU A 48 7.38 12.92 7.08
C LEU A 48 5.96 12.85 6.50
N LEU A 49 5.83 12.30 5.31
CA LEU A 49 4.53 11.92 4.74
C LEU A 49 4.39 10.41 4.93
N ALA A 50 3.90 10.01 6.10
CA ALA A 50 3.65 8.62 6.41
C ALA A 50 2.36 8.13 5.72
N GLY A 51 2.27 6.82 5.48
CA GLY A 51 1.00 6.18 5.17
C GLY A 51 0.15 6.02 6.43
N ALA A 52 -1.04 5.46 6.27
CA ALA A 52 -1.95 5.16 7.36
C ALA A 52 -1.33 4.20 8.39
N THR A 53 -1.52 4.53 9.67
CA THR A 53 -0.99 3.79 10.82
C THR A 53 -2.07 3.51 11.86
N THR A 54 -2.95 4.46 12.11
CA THR A 54 -4.05 4.35 13.07
C THR A 54 -5.32 3.83 12.40
N VAL A 55 -6.32 3.45 13.20
CA VAL A 55 -7.63 3.03 12.68
C VAL A 55 -8.32 4.21 11.99
N GLU A 56 -8.18 5.40 12.56
CA GLU A 56 -8.69 6.66 12.02
C GLU A 56 -8.07 6.99 10.65
N ASP A 57 -6.75 6.79 10.49
CA ASP A 57 -6.08 6.98 9.19
C ASP A 57 -6.67 6.05 8.13
N PHE A 58 -6.92 4.78 8.47
CA PHE A 58 -7.49 3.82 7.54
C PHE A 58 -8.97 4.11 7.24
N LEU A 59 -9.75 4.58 8.21
CA LEU A 59 -11.12 5.05 8.00
C LEU A 59 -11.17 6.23 7.03
N ASP A 60 -10.29 7.21 7.21
CA ASP A 60 -10.21 8.39 6.34
C ASP A 60 -9.70 8.04 4.95
N GLN A 61 -8.71 7.16 4.85
CA GLN A 61 -8.24 6.66 3.57
C GLN A 61 -9.34 5.93 2.81
N ASP A 62 -10.13 5.11 3.51
CA ASP A 62 -11.28 4.41 2.93
C ASP A 62 -12.35 5.41 2.46
N TYR A 63 -12.73 6.36 3.31
CA TYR A 63 -13.66 7.45 3.00
C TYR A 63 -13.32 8.16 1.71
N ILE A 64 -12.04 8.54 1.55
CA ILE A 64 -11.57 9.26 0.37
C ILE A 64 -11.84 8.49 -0.92
N TRP A 65 -11.80 7.16 -0.88
CA TRP A 65 -12.02 6.32 -2.06
C TRP A 65 -13.49 6.03 -2.33
N TRP A 66 -14.24 5.60 -1.32
CA TRP A 66 -15.61 5.17 -1.55
C TRP A 66 -16.58 6.35 -1.74
N GLN A 67 -16.26 7.56 -1.26
CA GLN A 67 -17.10 8.75 -1.47
C GLN A 67 -17.37 9.03 -2.96
N THR A 68 -16.45 8.62 -3.85
CA THR A 68 -16.63 8.77 -5.30
C THR A 68 -17.76 7.87 -5.79
N TYR A 69 -17.82 6.64 -5.28
CA TYR A 69 -18.91 5.71 -5.59
C TYR A 69 -20.24 6.19 -5.02
N GLU A 70 -20.26 6.67 -3.79
CA GLU A 70 -21.48 7.17 -3.16
C GLU A 70 -22.02 8.42 -3.87
N THR A 71 -21.13 9.32 -4.29
CA THR A 71 -21.52 10.50 -5.10
C THR A 71 -22.06 10.08 -6.47
N MET A 72 -21.45 9.07 -7.10
CA MET A 72 -21.86 8.60 -8.41
C MET A 72 -23.17 7.83 -8.34
N VAL A 73 -23.32 6.93 -7.36
CA VAL A 73 -24.44 6.02 -7.16
C VAL A 73 -24.79 6.04 -5.67
N PRO A 74 -25.70 6.92 -5.23
CA PRO A 74 -26.13 6.96 -3.84
C PRO A 74 -26.67 5.61 -3.37
N GLY A 75 -26.22 5.15 -2.20
CA GLY A 75 -26.56 3.85 -1.63
C GLY A 75 -25.87 2.65 -2.30
N PHE A 76 -24.86 2.88 -3.14
CA PHE A 76 -24.06 1.79 -3.71
C PHE A 76 -23.04 1.24 -2.72
N VAL A 77 -22.46 2.13 -1.91
CA VAL A 77 -21.61 1.74 -0.79
C VAL A 77 -22.54 1.39 0.36
N ASP A 78 -23.00 0.15 0.39
CA ASP A 78 -23.98 -0.37 1.34
C ASP A 78 -23.32 -0.76 2.68
N MET A 79 -22.49 0.14 3.22
CA MET A 79 -21.67 -0.13 4.39
C MET A 79 -21.97 0.80 5.57
N GLY A 80 -21.86 0.25 6.78
CA GLY A 80 -22.02 0.97 8.04
C GLY A 80 -20.88 1.94 8.31
N HIS A 81 -21.24 3.19 8.61
CA HIS A 81 -20.32 4.23 9.06
C HIS A 81 -19.98 4.04 10.55
N PRO A 82 -18.79 4.47 11.01
CA PRO A 82 -18.44 4.41 12.43
C PRO A 82 -19.33 5.33 13.27
N GLU A 83 -19.84 4.85 14.41
CA GLU A 83 -20.73 5.64 15.28
C GLU A 83 -20.02 6.76 16.04
N GLU A 84 -18.76 6.53 16.45
CA GLU A 84 -17.99 7.44 17.32
C GLU A 84 -16.91 8.25 16.58
N TYR A 85 -16.92 8.25 15.24
CA TYR A 85 -15.88 8.94 14.45
C TYR A 85 -16.47 9.70 13.27
N GLU A 86 -16.17 11.01 13.20
CA GLU A 86 -16.42 11.82 12.02
C GLU A 86 -15.20 11.73 11.10
N PHE A 87 -15.41 11.34 9.84
CA PHE A 87 -14.31 11.24 8.88
C PHE A 87 -13.56 12.56 8.76
N MET A 88 -12.24 12.45 8.62
CA MET A 88 -11.28 13.55 8.53
C MET A 88 -11.10 14.37 9.82
N SER A 89 -11.75 14.01 10.93
CA SER A 89 -11.67 14.77 12.19
C SER A 89 -10.34 14.60 12.92
N ALA A 90 -9.59 13.52 12.69
CA ALA A 90 -8.29 13.24 13.32
C ALA A 90 -7.07 13.71 12.50
N GLN A 91 -7.28 14.54 11.46
CA GLN A 91 -6.22 14.96 10.54
C GLN A 91 -5.28 16.01 11.14
N ASP A 92 -4.36 15.57 11.99
CA ASP A 92 -3.26 16.37 12.52
C ASP A 92 -1.92 15.97 11.88
N ILE A 93 -1.05 16.97 11.64
CA ILE A 93 0.31 16.72 11.17
C ILE A 93 1.16 16.22 12.35
N MET A 94 1.15 14.90 12.60
CA MET A 94 2.02 14.29 13.60
C MET A 94 3.49 14.22 13.13
N GLY A 95 4.40 14.49 14.08
CA GLY A 95 5.84 14.45 13.88
C GLY A 95 6.49 13.18 14.43
N GLN A 96 7.42 12.64 13.63
CA GLN A 96 8.44 11.60 13.89
C GLN A 96 8.03 10.36 14.71
N ILE A 97 8.00 9.22 14.03
CA ILE A 97 7.93 7.89 14.64
C ILE A 97 9.31 7.22 14.54
N ASN A 98 9.78 6.64 15.65
CA ASN A 98 10.87 5.67 15.68
C ASN A 98 10.24 4.28 15.85
N GLU A 99 10.08 3.55 14.75
CA GLU A 99 9.65 2.14 14.80
C GLU A 99 10.85 1.22 15.03
N ARG A 100 10.74 0.35 16.05
CA ARG A 100 11.62 -0.81 16.23
C ARG A 100 10.87 -2.04 15.72
N TYR A 101 11.55 -2.81 14.87
CA TYR A 101 11.04 -4.07 14.35
C TYR A 101 11.47 -5.20 15.28
N ASP A 102 10.51 -6.00 15.73
CA ASP A 102 10.78 -7.30 16.35
C ASP A 102 10.56 -8.41 15.32
N GLU A 103 11.42 -9.43 15.38
CA GLU A 103 11.28 -10.66 14.60
C GLU A 103 10.40 -11.65 15.37
N GLN A 104 9.34 -12.16 14.73
CA GLN A 104 8.61 -13.30 15.25
C GLN A 104 8.38 -14.39 14.20
N SER A 105 8.65 -15.61 14.63
CA SER A 105 8.72 -16.84 13.86
C SER A 105 7.43 -17.66 13.96
N GLU A 106 6.47 -17.35 13.09
CA GLU A 106 5.39 -18.28 12.71
C GLU A 106 5.08 -18.10 11.22
N ALA A 107 4.52 -19.12 10.57
CA ALA A 107 4.13 -19.04 9.17
C ALA A 107 3.12 -17.89 8.96
N GLN A 108 3.45 -16.97 8.06
CA GLN A 108 2.73 -15.70 7.92
C GLN A 108 1.29 -15.89 7.46
N VAL A 109 1.02 -16.93 6.65
CA VAL A 109 -0.33 -17.27 6.19
C VAL A 109 -1.28 -17.57 7.36
N TYR A 110 -0.79 -18.21 8.42
CA TYR A 110 -1.60 -18.50 9.60
C TYR A 110 -1.97 -17.23 10.38
N LYS A 111 -1.06 -16.24 10.41
CA LYS A 111 -1.31 -14.95 11.06
C LYS A 111 -2.41 -14.17 10.36
N VAL A 112 -2.38 -14.07 9.03
CA VAL A 112 -3.43 -13.37 8.26
C VAL A 112 -4.81 -13.96 8.57
N LYS A 113 -4.93 -15.29 8.55
CA LYS A 113 -6.19 -15.97 8.88
C LYS A 113 -6.66 -15.63 10.30
N THR A 114 -5.76 -15.69 11.28
CA THR A 114 -6.06 -15.38 12.68
C THR A 114 -6.53 -13.93 12.86
N ILE A 115 -5.88 -12.99 12.18
CA ILE A 115 -6.25 -11.57 12.19
C ILE A 115 -7.65 -11.35 11.61
N ILE A 116 -7.98 -12.02 10.49
CA ILE A 116 -9.31 -11.96 9.86
C ILE A 116 -10.36 -12.55 10.80
N GLU A 117 -10.13 -13.74 11.35
CA GLU A 117 -11.05 -14.42 12.27
C GLU A 117 -11.34 -13.55 13.50
N LYS A 118 -10.30 -12.98 14.12
CA LYS A 118 -10.44 -12.08 15.26
C LYS A 118 -11.25 -10.83 14.89
N THR A 119 -10.94 -10.18 13.78
CA THR A 119 -11.64 -8.95 13.38
C THR A 119 -13.11 -9.21 13.04
N THR A 120 -13.43 -10.39 12.49
CA THR A 120 -14.81 -10.80 12.15
C THR A 120 -15.64 -11.15 13.38
N GLN A 121 -15.01 -11.46 14.52
CA GLN A 121 -15.74 -11.66 15.79
C GLN A 121 -16.26 -10.34 16.37
N ASP A 122 -15.52 -9.25 16.17
CA ASP A 122 -15.80 -7.95 16.78
C ASP A 122 -16.58 -7.01 15.84
N HIS A 123 -16.45 -7.18 14.53
CA HIS A 123 -17.01 -6.27 13.52
C HIS A 123 -17.59 -7.02 12.32
N SER A 124 -18.64 -6.46 11.72
CA SER A 124 -19.24 -7.00 10.49
C SER A 124 -18.45 -6.56 9.26
N ILE A 125 -18.30 -7.45 8.27
CA ILE A 125 -17.69 -7.07 6.97
C ILE A 125 -18.48 -5.99 6.23
N GLU A 126 -19.72 -5.72 6.64
CA GLU A 126 -20.56 -4.65 6.13
C GLU A 126 -20.22 -3.29 6.76
N GLU A 127 -19.26 -3.20 7.68
CA GLU A 127 -18.86 -1.95 8.34
C GLU A 127 -17.52 -1.44 7.82
N HIS A 128 -17.39 -0.12 7.63
CA HIS A 128 -16.08 0.49 7.30
C HIS A 128 -15.06 0.25 8.43
N LEU A 129 -15.54 0.24 9.68
CA LEU A 129 -14.73 -0.01 10.87
C LEU A 129 -14.05 -1.38 10.84
N PHE A 130 -14.72 -2.41 10.31
CA PHE A 130 -14.12 -3.74 10.14
C PHE A 130 -12.83 -3.67 9.33
N PHE A 131 -12.85 -3.02 8.16
CA PHE A 131 -11.68 -2.94 7.29
C PHE A 131 -10.57 -2.09 7.89
N ALA A 132 -10.92 -0.99 8.55
CA ALA A 132 -9.93 -0.15 9.24
C ALA A 132 -9.22 -0.91 10.37
N ARG A 133 -9.98 -1.65 11.19
CA ARG A 133 -9.44 -2.52 12.25
C ARG A 133 -8.60 -3.65 11.67
N LEU A 134 -9.06 -4.28 10.60
CA LEU A 134 -8.35 -5.34 9.89
C LEU A 134 -6.98 -4.84 9.40
N PHE A 135 -6.95 -3.71 8.70
CA PHE A 135 -5.71 -3.13 8.18
C PHE A 135 -4.77 -2.66 9.28
N HIS A 136 -5.29 -2.13 10.39
CA HIS A 136 -4.48 -1.79 11.55
C HIS A 136 -3.85 -3.03 12.22
N HIS A 137 -4.60 -4.13 12.38
CA HIS A 137 -4.07 -5.39 12.88
C HIS A 137 -3.01 -5.98 11.92
N VAL A 138 -3.29 -5.98 10.61
CA VAL A 138 -2.32 -6.40 9.58
C VAL A 138 -1.07 -5.55 9.64
N LYS A 139 -1.17 -4.22 9.72
CA LYS A 139 -0.02 -3.31 9.81
C LYS A 139 0.85 -3.60 11.03
N THR A 140 0.22 -3.93 12.15
CA THR A 140 0.90 -4.25 13.41
C THR A 140 1.73 -5.53 13.28
N GLU A 141 1.18 -6.58 12.66
CA GLU A 141 1.85 -7.87 12.46
C GLU A 141 2.81 -7.88 11.26
N PHE A 142 2.49 -7.07 10.24
CA PHE A 142 3.23 -6.91 8.99
C PHE A 142 3.63 -5.45 8.81
N PRO A 143 4.74 -5.01 9.41
CA PRO A 143 5.17 -3.61 9.32
C PRO A 143 5.43 -3.14 7.88
N GLY A 144 5.69 -4.07 6.95
CA GLY A 144 5.82 -3.81 5.51
C GLY A 144 4.51 -3.51 4.78
N PHE A 145 3.35 -3.76 5.40
CA PHE A 145 2.05 -3.36 4.87
C PHE A 145 1.90 -1.83 4.93
N THR A 146 1.39 -1.21 3.87
CA THR A 146 1.35 0.25 3.73
C THR A 146 0.07 0.72 3.04
N SER A 147 -0.18 2.03 3.03
CA SER A 147 -1.24 2.64 2.21
C SER A 147 -1.15 2.30 0.71
N ARG A 148 0.02 1.89 0.19
CA ARG A 148 0.15 1.39 -1.18
C ARG A 148 -0.58 0.06 -1.36
N ASP A 149 -0.48 -0.84 -0.39
CA ASP A 149 -1.15 -2.13 -0.40
C ASP A 149 -2.66 -1.95 -0.35
N VAL A 150 -3.13 -1.08 0.55
CA VAL A 150 -4.55 -0.73 0.62
C VAL A 150 -5.04 -0.14 -0.72
N ARG A 151 -4.24 0.73 -1.38
CA ARG A 151 -4.57 1.26 -2.70
C ARG A 151 -4.62 0.17 -3.78
N ASN A 152 -3.72 -0.81 -3.71
CA ASN A 152 -3.70 -1.93 -4.66
C ASN A 152 -4.96 -2.79 -4.49
N ILE A 153 -5.38 -3.04 -3.25
CA ILE A 153 -6.65 -3.70 -2.93
C ILE A 153 -7.81 -2.90 -3.53
N GLN A 154 -7.87 -1.58 -3.25
CA GLN A 154 -8.94 -0.72 -3.79
C GLN A 154 -8.96 -0.74 -5.33
N THR A 155 -7.78 -0.76 -5.96
CA THR A 155 -7.67 -0.87 -7.42
C THR A 155 -8.25 -2.19 -7.91
N ALA A 156 -7.97 -3.30 -7.24
CA ALA A 156 -8.52 -4.61 -7.59
C ALA A 156 -10.05 -4.65 -7.41
N VAL A 157 -10.58 -4.04 -6.36
CA VAL A 157 -12.03 -3.85 -6.16
C VAL A 157 -12.63 -3.05 -7.32
N ASN A 158 -12.05 -1.89 -7.62
CA ASN A 158 -12.54 -1.01 -8.69
C ASN A 158 -12.54 -1.73 -10.04
N THR A 159 -11.44 -2.40 -10.38
CA THR A 159 -11.34 -3.21 -11.59
C THR A 159 -12.43 -4.26 -11.62
N ARG A 160 -12.63 -5.01 -10.54
CA ARG A 160 -13.68 -6.02 -10.49
C ARG A 160 -15.09 -5.47 -10.65
N LEU A 161 -15.35 -4.24 -10.20
CA LEU A 161 -16.63 -3.58 -10.42
C LEU A 161 -16.79 -3.13 -11.88
N THR A 162 -15.73 -2.58 -12.48
CA THR A 162 -15.79 -1.91 -13.79
C THR A 162 -15.39 -2.77 -14.98
N ASP A 163 -14.86 -3.98 -14.75
CA ASP A 163 -14.40 -4.90 -15.79
C ASP A 163 -15.60 -5.67 -16.37
N PHE A 164 -16.34 -4.99 -17.24
CA PHE A 164 -17.47 -5.55 -17.98
C PHE A 164 -17.42 -5.14 -19.45
N ASP A 165 -17.89 -6.04 -20.31
CA ASP A 165 -18.03 -5.75 -21.74
C ASP A 165 -19.23 -4.85 -22.02
N PHE A 166 -19.06 -3.92 -22.96
CA PHE A 166 -20.18 -3.12 -23.44
C PHE A 166 -21.08 -3.93 -24.38
N PRO A 167 -22.41 -3.79 -24.31
CA PRO A 167 -23.32 -4.40 -25.28
C PRO A 167 -22.95 -4.03 -26.71
N ALA A 168 -22.90 -5.02 -27.61
CA ALA A 168 -22.52 -4.80 -29.01
C ALA A 168 -23.38 -3.74 -29.70
N ASP A 169 -24.66 -3.66 -29.35
CA ASP A 169 -25.61 -2.70 -29.92
C ASP A 169 -25.25 -1.23 -29.65
N TRP A 170 -24.50 -0.95 -28.58
CA TRP A 170 -24.01 0.42 -28.29
C TRP A 170 -23.01 0.90 -29.34
N MET A 171 -22.25 -0.02 -29.93
CA MET A 171 -21.29 0.25 -30.99
C MET A 171 -21.94 0.22 -32.37
N ASN A 172 -22.98 -0.61 -32.55
CA ASN A 172 -23.65 -0.78 -33.83
C ASN A 172 -24.65 0.36 -34.14
N ASP A 173 -25.27 0.95 -33.13
CA ASP A 173 -26.22 2.05 -33.28
C ASP A 173 -25.87 3.23 -32.36
N HIS A 174 -25.61 4.38 -32.97
CA HIS A 174 -25.28 5.62 -32.26
C HIS A 174 -26.40 6.07 -31.31
N ALA A 175 -27.67 5.76 -31.61
CA ALA A 175 -28.80 6.07 -30.73
C ALA A 175 -28.84 5.19 -29.47
N CYS A 176 -28.23 4.00 -29.51
CA CYS A 176 -28.23 3.07 -28.38
C CYS A 176 -27.40 3.58 -27.19
N PHE A 177 -26.35 4.37 -27.41
CA PHE A 177 -25.51 4.90 -26.32
C PHE A 177 -24.95 6.29 -26.58
N PHE A 178 -24.21 6.50 -27.68
CA PHE A 178 -23.43 7.73 -27.89
C PHE A 178 -24.27 9.02 -28.00
N ALA A 179 -25.43 8.97 -28.66
CA ALA A 179 -26.36 10.09 -28.79
C ALA A 179 -27.10 10.45 -27.48
N ARG A 180 -27.08 9.56 -26.49
CA ARG A 180 -27.83 9.75 -25.25
C ARG A 180 -27.22 10.83 -24.36
N SER A 181 -28.04 11.38 -23.47
CA SER A 181 -27.58 12.35 -22.49
C SER A 181 -26.52 11.76 -21.56
N TYR A 182 -25.78 12.64 -20.88
CA TYR A 182 -24.77 12.21 -19.91
C TYR A 182 -25.37 11.32 -18.82
N ASP A 183 -26.50 11.75 -18.25
CA ASP A 183 -27.16 11.03 -17.14
C ASP A 183 -27.68 9.65 -17.58
N GLU A 184 -28.22 9.54 -18.79
CA GLU A 184 -28.64 8.24 -19.34
C GLU A 184 -27.43 7.31 -19.55
N LYS A 185 -26.34 7.80 -20.15
CA LYS A 185 -25.12 6.99 -20.32
C LYS A 185 -24.55 6.53 -18.99
N LEU A 186 -24.51 7.44 -18.02
CA LEU A 186 -24.06 7.14 -16.67
C LEU A 186 -24.94 6.05 -16.03
N ASN A 187 -26.27 6.15 -16.13
CA ASN A 187 -27.17 5.12 -15.61
C ASN A 187 -26.98 3.77 -16.32
N MET A 188 -26.80 3.75 -17.63
CA MET A 188 -26.52 2.53 -18.37
C MET A 188 -25.21 1.84 -17.91
N LEU A 189 -24.14 2.62 -17.68
CA LEU A 189 -22.89 2.09 -17.14
C LEU A 189 -23.04 1.58 -15.70
N LYS A 190 -23.84 2.25 -14.87
CA LYS A 190 -24.15 1.81 -13.50
C LYS A 190 -24.88 0.48 -13.48
N GLU A 191 -25.81 0.25 -14.40
CA GLU A 191 -26.52 -1.03 -14.50
C GLU A 191 -25.57 -2.16 -14.92
N LEU A 192 -24.64 -1.92 -15.85
CA LEU A 192 -23.60 -2.89 -16.18
C LEU A 192 -22.70 -3.18 -14.98
N MET A 193 -22.29 -2.15 -14.24
CA MET A 193 -21.47 -2.30 -13.04
C MET A 193 -22.17 -3.15 -11.97
N LYS A 194 -23.46 -2.90 -11.69
CA LYS A 194 -24.26 -3.71 -10.76
C LYS A 194 -24.44 -5.14 -11.23
N ALA A 195 -24.70 -5.34 -12.53
CA ALA A 195 -24.80 -6.68 -13.11
C ALA A 195 -23.48 -7.46 -12.96
N ASN A 196 -22.35 -6.76 -13.11
CA ASN A 196 -21.01 -7.34 -12.97
C ASN A 196 -20.68 -7.82 -11.56
N MET A 197 -21.40 -7.30 -10.54
CA MET A 197 -21.26 -7.76 -9.15
C MET A 197 -21.81 -9.17 -8.92
N GLN A 198 -22.53 -9.75 -9.89
CA GLN A 198 -23.06 -11.13 -9.84
C GLN A 198 -23.89 -11.43 -8.57
N GLY A 199 -24.61 -10.42 -8.07
CA GLY A 199 -25.45 -10.53 -6.87
C GLY A 199 -24.70 -10.41 -5.55
N LEU A 200 -23.40 -10.14 -5.56
CA LEU A 200 -22.63 -9.82 -4.35
C LEU A 200 -22.84 -8.35 -3.95
N SER A 201 -22.75 -8.07 -2.65
CA SER A 201 -22.66 -6.69 -2.14
C SER A 201 -21.27 -6.09 -2.39
N PHE A 202 -21.16 -4.77 -2.29
CA PHE A 202 -19.86 -4.08 -2.36
C PHE A 202 -18.92 -4.60 -1.26
N ALA A 203 -19.44 -4.71 -0.03
CA ALA A 203 -18.71 -5.27 1.12
C ALA A 203 -18.16 -6.68 0.85
N SER A 204 -18.95 -7.56 0.23
CA SER A 204 -18.54 -8.92 -0.09
C SER A 204 -17.42 -8.97 -1.13
N ILE A 205 -17.53 -8.17 -2.19
CA ILE A 205 -16.48 -8.05 -3.21
C ILE A 205 -15.20 -7.53 -2.58
N ARG A 206 -15.31 -6.44 -1.81
CA ARG A 206 -14.18 -5.82 -1.11
C ARG A 206 -13.49 -6.81 -0.18
N PHE A 207 -14.25 -7.55 0.62
CA PHE A 207 -13.70 -8.55 1.53
C PHE A 207 -12.92 -9.64 0.77
N GLN A 208 -13.47 -10.17 -0.33
CA GLN A 208 -12.77 -11.16 -1.15
C GLN A 208 -11.46 -10.62 -1.72
N GLU A 209 -11.43 -9.38 -2.18
CA GLU A 209 -10.21 -8.74 -2.69
C GLU A 209 -9.16 -8.51 -1.61
N VAL A 210 -9.59 -8.14 -0.39
CA VAL A 210 -8.72 -8.02 0.78
C VAL A 210 -8.09 -9.37 1.12
N VAL A 211 -8.90 -10.42 1.30
CA VAL A 211 -8.40 -11.76 1.64
C VAL A 211 -7.41 -12.25 0.60
N ARG A 212 -7.76 -12.14 -0.69
CA ARG A 212 -6.89 -12.53 -1.80
C ARG A 212 -5.54 -11.80 -1.78
N TYR A 213 -5.55 -10.50 -1.49
CA TYR A 213 -4.31 -9.72 -1.43
C TYR A 213 -3.45 -10.11 -0.22
N LEU A 214 -4.06 -10.24 0.96
CA LEU A 214 -3.36 -10.57 2.20
C LEU A 214 -2.77 -11.99 2.15
N ASP A 215 -3.49 -12.96 1.58
CA ASP A 215 -2.99 -14.33 1.38
C ASP A 215 -1.76 -14.33 0.46
N ASN A 216 -1.84 -13.63 -0.68
CA ASN A 216 -0.71 -13.49 -1.59
C ASN A 216 0.50 -12.80 -0.94
N MET A 217 0.26 -11.74 -0.16
CA MET A 217 1.30 -11.05 0.59
C MET A 217 1.98 -11.99 1.59
N ALA A 218 1.21 -12.72 2.40
CA ALA A 218 1.75 -13.67 3.37
C ALA A 218 2.57 -14.77 2.71
N MET A 219 2.09 -15.33 1.59
CA MET A 219 2.84 -16.30 0.81
C MET A 219 4.18 -15.75 0.28
N ILE A 220 4.21 -14.50 -0.16
CA ILE A 220 5.45 -13.84 -0.61
C ILE A 220 6.43 -13.70 0.55
N VAL A 221 5.96 -13.25 1.72
CA VAL A 221 6.80 -13.10 2.90
C VAL A 221 7.36 -14.46 3.38
N ASP A 222 6.52 -15.50 3.42
CA ASP A 222 6.96 -16.87 3.77
C ASP A 222 8.02 -17.37 2.79
N LYS A 223 7.81 -17.18 1.48
CA LYS A 223 8.78 -17.59 0.46
C LYS A 223 10.11 -16.84 0.59
N ASP A 224 10.06 -15.53 0.88
CA ASP A 224 11.26 -14.73 1.08
C ASP A 224 12.04 -15.16 2.33
N PHE A 225 11.34 -15.55 3.40
CA PHE A 225 11.96 -16.14 4.58
C PHE A 225 12.66 -17.46 4.24
N GLU A 226 11.97 -18.38 3.56
CA GLU A 226 12.56 -19.67 3.13
C GLU A 226 13.78 -19.47 2.24
N ASN A 227 13.74 -18.51 1.31
CA ASN A 227 14.88 -18.18 0.46
C ASN A 227 16.08 -17.68 1.30
N LYS A 228 15.84 -16.83 2.31
CA LYS A 228 16.89 -16.35 3.22
C LYS A 228 17.47 -17.50 4.04
N VAL A 229 16.64 -18.40 4.55
CA VAL A 229 17.09 -19.59 5.29
C VAL A 229 17.95 -20.48 4.39
N ALA A 230 17.49 -20.77 3.17
CA ALA A 230 18.24 -21.58 2.21
C ALA A 230 19.62 -20.96 1.88
N GLN A 231 19.67 -19.65 1.68
CA GLN A 231 20.93 -18.93 1.48
C GLN A 231 21.87 -19.06 2.69
N ARG A 232 21.37 -18.86 3.91
CA ARG A 232 22.16 -18.99 5.14
C ARG A 232 22.67 -20.41 5.37
N LEU A 233 21.87 -21.41 5.06
CA LEU A 233 22.28 -22.82 5.14
C LEU A 233 23.43 -23.12 4.18
N GLU A 234 23.38 -22.59 2.95
CA GLU A 234 24.46 -22.75 1.99
C GLU A 234 25.73 -22.01 2.41
N GLU A 235 25.63 -20.77 2.89
CA GLU A 235 26.75 -20.01 3.47
C GLU A 235 27.44 -20.79 4.59
N TYR A 236 26.64 -21.33 5.53
CA TYR A 236 27.14 -22.14 6.63
C TYR A 236 27.81 -23.44 6.16
N ARG A 237 27.22 -24.11 5.16
CA ARG A 237 27.80 -25.33 4.57
C ARG A 237 29.16 -25.05 3.92
N VAL A 238 29.26 -23.97 3.15
CA VAL A 238 30.52 -23.54 2.52
C VAL A 238 31.56 -23.20 3.58
N GLU A 239 31.18 -22.49 4.64
CA GLU A 239 32.10 -22.13 5.73
C GLU A 239 32.62 -23.38 6.46
N GLN A 240 31.75 -24.34 6.77
CA GLN A 240 32.14 -25.60 7.42
C GLN A 240 33.12 -26.41 6.58
N GLU A 241 32.85 -26.54 5.27
CA GLU A 241 33.75 -27.24 4.35
C GLU A 241 35.09 -26.50 4.20
N ALA A 242 35.08 -25.16 4.14
CA ALA A 242 36.30 -24.36 4.10
C ALA A 242 37.15 -24.55 5.37
N ARG A 243 36.52 -24.54 6.56
CA ARG A 243 37.19 -24.81 7.84
C ARG A 243 37.82 -26.21 7.87
N ARG A 244 37.09 -27.22 7.40
CA ARG A 244 37.59 -28.59 7.31
C ARG A 244 38.82 -28.69 6.41
N ARG A 245 38.76 -28.15 5.20
CA ARG A 245 39.90 -28.18 4.25
C ARG A 245 41.11 -27.41 4.78
N LEU A 246 40.88 -26.27 5.44
CA LEU A 246 41.95 -25.51 6.07
C LEU A 246 42.65 -26.34 7.17
N ALA A 247 41.88 -27.05 8.00
CA ALA A 247 42.45 -27.94 9.02
C ALA A 247 43.26 -29.10 8.40
N GLU A 248 42.79 -29.69 7.30
CA GLU A 248 43.53 -30.71 6.54
C GLU A 248 44.85 -30.15 5.99
N ILE A 249 44.86 -28.93 5.44
CA ILE A 249 46.07 -28.27 4.93
C ILE A 249 47.08 -28.00 6.06
N ILE A 250 46.61 -27.48 7.21
CA ILE A 250 47.48 -27.22 8.37
C ILE A 250 48.07 -28.52 8.92
N ALA A 251 47.30 -29.60 8.96
CA ALA A 251 47.78 -30.90 9.45
C ALA A 251 48.86 -31.54 8.55
N VAL A 252 48.89 -31.21 7.25
CA VAL A 252 49.85 -31.72 6.28
C VAL A 252 51.12 -30.86 6.18
N SER A 253 51.14 -29.67 6.79
CA SER A 253 52.29 -28.77 6.83
C SER A 253 52.89 -28.72 8.25
N PRO A 254 53.77 -29.68 8.63
CA PRO A 254 54.54 -29.51 9.86
C PRO A 254 55.49 -28.34 9.66
N ALA A 255 55.53 -27.45 10.66
CA ALA A 255 56.40 -26.27 10.71
C ALA A 255 57.84 -26.61 10.26
N ALA A 256 58.32 -25.89 9.27
CA ALA A 256 59.74 -25.76 8.94
C ALA A 256 60.36 -24.65 9.80
#